data_AF-A0A9D3C3I5-F1
#
_entry.id   AF-A0A9D3C3I5-F1
#
_cell.length_a   1.000
_cell.length_b   1.000
_cell.length_c   1.000
_cell.angle_alpha   90.00
_cell.angle_beta   90.00
_cell.angle_gamma   90.00
#
_symmetry.space_group_name_H-M   'P 1'
#
loop_
_entity.id
_entity.type
_entity.pdbx_description
1 polymer ?
#
loop_
_entity_poly.entity_id
_entity_poly.type
_entity_poly.pdbx_seq_one_letter_code
_entity_poly.pdbx_strand_id
1 'polypeptide(L)' 'MDRTRTRTRYFTPSEVAAHNTTSDLWVSFLGKVFDLSPLVACFQGDPLLLPITECAGSDISSWFDPRTRDV' A
#
# COMPACT_ATOMS: atom_id res chain seq x y z
N MET A 1 -22.60 12.92 18.20
CA MET A 1 -21.13 12.99 18.05
C MET A 1 -20.57 11.71 18.65
N ASP A 2 -20.43 10.65 17.84
CA ASP A 2 -19.87 9.38 18.30
C ASP A 2 -18.41 9.29 17.84
N ARG A 3 -17.48 9.43 18.79
CA ARG A 3 -16.05 9.22 18.54
C ARG A 3 -15.78 7.76 18.87
N THR A 4 -16.12 6.85 17.96
CA THR A 4 -15.69 5.46 18.06
C THR A 4 -14.16 5.45 18.00
N ARG A 5 -13.53 5.13 19.14
CA ARG A 5 -12.09 4.90 19.22
C ARG A 5 -11.79 3.62 18.44
N THR A 6 -11.55 3.75 17.14
CA THR A 6 -11.12 2.63 16.30
C THR A 6 -9.75 2.16 16.79
N ARG A 7 -9.70 0.91 17.24
CA ARG A 7 -8.45 0.28 17.66
C ARG A 7 -7.55 0.20 16.43
N THR A 8 -6.33 0.73 16.52
CA THR A 8 -5.34 0.62 15.44
C THR A 8 -5.15 -0.86 15.10
N ARG A 9 -5.39 -1.23 13.85
CA ARG A 9 -5.11 -2.58 13.34
C ARG A 9 -3.65 -2.62 12.89
N TYR A 10 -2.98 -3.71 13.22
CA TYR A 10 -1.62 -4.01 12.79
C TYR A 10 -1.69 -5.20 11.85
N PHE A 11 -0.77 -5.24 10.90
CA PHE A 11 -0.66 -6.29 9.90
C PHE A 11 0.76 -6.84 9.92
N THR A 12 0.88 -8.14 9.75
CA THR A 12 2.13 -8.85 9.54
C THR A 12 2.56 -8.73 8.07
N PRO A 13 3.86 -8.91 7.76
CA PRO A 13 4.31 -8.96 6.37
C PRO A 13 3.58 -10.03 5.55
N SER A 14 3.26 -11.18 6.14
CA SER A 14 2.54 -12.26 5.46
C SER A 14 1.10 -11.90 5.13
N GLU A 15 0.41 -11.12 5.98
CA GLU A 15 -0.92 -10.59 5.66
C GLU A 15 -0.85 -9.61 4.49
N VAL A 16 0.13 -8.69 4.49
CA VAL A 16 0.31 -7.76 3.35
C VAL A 16 0.63 -8.51 2.06
N ALA A 17 1.52 -9.50 2.12
CA ALA A 17 1.94 -10.31 0.96
C ALA A 17 0.81 -11.13 0.32
N ALA A 18 -0.28 -11.38 1.05
CA ALA A 18 -1.46 -12.05 0.50
C ALA A 18 -2.25 -11.16 -0.48
N HIS A 19 -2.10 -9.84 -0.38
CA HIS A 19 -2.76 -8.83 -1.21
C HIS A 19 -1.80 -8.34 -2.31
N ASN A 20 -1.51 -9.22 -3.27
CA ASN A 20 -0.46 -9.02 -4.28
C ASN A 20 -0.96 -9.01 -5.74
N THR A 21 -2.23 -8.69 -5.97
CA THR A 21 -2.83 -8.64 -7.32
C THR A 21 -3.29 -7.23 -7.67
N THR A 22 -3.49 -6.91 -8.94
CA THR A 22 -3.99 -5.58 -9.35
C THR A 22 -5.38 -5.24 -8.82
N SER A 23 -6.21 -6.25 -8.56
CA SER A 23 -7.55 -6.10 -7.96
C SER A 23 -7.56 -6.08 -6.43
N ASP A 24 -6.45 -6.48 -5.81
CA ASP A 24 -6.27 -6.58 -4.36
C ASP A 24 -4.78 -6.34 -4.06
N LEU A 25 -4.39 -5.07 -4.10
CA LEU A 25 -3.00 -4.60 -4.05
C LEU A 25 -2.75 -3.84 -2.77
N TRP A 26 -2.05 -4.47 -1.83
CA TRP A 26 -1.54 -3.77 -0.66
C TRP A 26 -0.04 -3.55 -0.76
N VAL A 27 0.44 -2.49 -0.13
CA VAL A 27 1.86 -2.25 0.10
C VAL A 27 2.07 -1.77 1.52
N SER A 28 3.29 -1.96 2.03
CA SER A 28 3.74 -1.30 3.26
C SER A 28 4.72 -0.17 2.95
N PHE A 29 4.58 0.94 3.66
CA PHE A 29 5.35 2.17 3.48
C PHE A 29 5.54 2.87 4.83
N LEU A 30 6.79 2.99 5.27
CA LEU A 30 7.21 3.64 6.52
C LEU A 30 6.36 3.22 7.73
N GLY A 31 6.14 1.91 7.86
CA GLY A 31 5.39 1.30 8.97
C GLY A 31 3.87 1.39 8.86
N LYS A 32 3.33 1.78 7.71
CA LYS A 32 1.89 1.81 7.41
C LYS A 32 1.56 0.88 6.26
N VAL A 33 0.34 0.34 6.28
CA VAL A 33 -0.20 -0.48 5.18
C VAL A 33 -1.23 0.33 4.42
N PHE A 34 -1.14 0.30 3.10
CA PHE A 34 -2.06 0.97 2.19
C PHE A 34 -2.67 -0.02 1.22
N ASP A 35 -4.00 0.05 1.07
CA ASP A 35 -4.72 -0.58 -0.01
C ASP A 35 -4.73 0.38 -1.22
N LEU A 36 -4.01 -0.01 -2.27
CA LEU A 36 -3.89 0.76 -3.52
C LEU A 36 -4.78 0.20 -4.63
N SER A 37 -5.59 -0.83 -4.37
CA SER A 37 -6.54 -1.39 -5.35
C SER A 37 -7.44 -0.31 -5.98
N PRO A 38 -7.98 0.68 -5.21
CA PRO A 38 -8.78 1.75 -5.80
C PRO A 38 -7.98 2.66 -6.74
N LEU A 39 -6.69 2.88 -6.47
CA LEU A 39 -5.80 3.68 -7.32
C LEU A 39 -5.53 2.96 -8.64
N VAL A 40 -5.19 1.67 -8.57
CA VAL A 40 -4.95 0.85 -9.77
C VAL A 40 -6.21 0.77 -10.64
N ALA A 41 -7.39 0.61 -10.03
CA ALA A 41 -8.66 0.60 -10.74
C ALA A 41 -8.95 1.94 -11.44
N CYS A 42 -8.60 3.07 -10.82
CA CYS A 42 -8.84 4.40 -11.39
C CYS A 42 -7.95 4.72 -12.60
N PHE A 43 -6.72 4.17 -12.63
CA PHE A 43 -5.72 4.44 -13.67
C PHE A 43 -5.38 3.20 -14.50
N GLN A 44 -6.34 2.27 -14.64
CA GLN A 44 -6.11 0.99 -15.30
C GLN A 44 -5.51 1.17 -16.70
N GLY A 45 -4.38 0.50 -16.96
CA GLY A 45 -3.66 0.57 -18.23
C GLY A 45 -2.66 1.71 -18.34
N ASP A 46 -2.56 2.58 -17.33
CA ASP A 46 -1.51 3.61 -17.28
C ASP A 46 -0.14 2.96 -16.99
N PRO A 47 0.87 3.16 -17.86
CA PRO A 47 2.21 2.59 -17.65
C PRO A 47 2.89 3.06 -16.36
N LEU A 48 2.49 4.20 -15.78
CA LEU A 48 3.01 4.68 -14.51
C LEU A 48 2.62 3.79 -13.32
N LEU A 49 1.62 2.92 -13.47
CA LEU A 49 1.26 1.94 -12.45
C LEU A 49 2.23 0.75 -12.39
N LEU A 50 3.00 0.48 -13.44
CA LEU A 50 3.86 -0.70 -13.54
C LEU A 50 4.72 -0.95 -12.29
N PRO A 51 5.54 0.01 -11.79
CA PRO A 51 6.36 -0.23 -10.61
C PRO A 51 5.54 -0.55 -9.35
N ILE A 52 4.37 0.06 -9.20
CA ILE A 52 3.47 -0.21 -8.05
C ILE A 52 2.89 -1.62 -8.16
N THR A 53 2.47 -2.04 -9.36
CA THR A 53 1.91 -3.37 -9.59
C THR A 53 2.94 -4.49 -9.43
N GLU A 54 4.20 -4.25 -9.79
CA GLU A 54 5.30 -5.21 -9.61
C GLU A 54 5.70 -5.39 -8.14
N CYS A 55 5.46 -4.38 -7.29
CA CYS A 55 5.74 -4.43 -5.85
C CYS A 55 4.50 -4.73 -5.00
N ALA A 56 3.42 -5.23 -5.59
CA ALA A 56 2.23 -5.66 -4.87
C ALA A 56 2.58 -6.65 -3.73
N GLY A 57 1.99 -6.45 -2.56
CA GLY A 57 2.23 -7.25 -1.36
C GLY A 57 3.59 -7.00 -0.66
N SER A 58 4.35 -5.99 -1.07
CA SER A 58 5.72 -5.74 -0.56
C SER A 58 5.87 -4.46 0.26
N ASP A 59 7.03 -4.28 0.90
CA ASP A 59 7.44 -3.00 1.49
C ASP A 59 8.16 -2.14 0.44
N ILE A 60 7.63 -0.93 0.22
CA ILE A 60 8.16 0.05 -0.71
C ILE A 60 8.86 1.20 0.01
N SER A 61 9.21 1.03 1.29
CA SER A 61 9.81 2.10 2.10
C SER A 61 11.16 2.57 1.55
N SER A 62 11.87 1.72 0.80
CA SER A 62 13.16 2.05 0.16
C SER A 62 13.05 3.09 -0.94
N TRP A 63 11.85 3.37 -1.46
CA TRP A 63 11.64 4.39 -2.48
C TRP A 63 11.61 5.81 -1.92
N PHE A 64 11.57 5.97 -0.60
CA PHE A 64 11.32 7.26 0.03
C PHE A 64 12.38 7.59 1.06
N ASP A 65 12.66 8.87 1.23
CA ASP A 65 13.41 9.36 2.37
C ASP A 65 12.57 9.19 3.65
N PRO A 66 13.07 8.51 4.69
CA PRO A 66 12.29 8.21 5.90
C PRO A 66 11.96 9.45 6.75
N ARG A 67 12.63 10.58 6.52
CA ARG A 67 12.42 11.84 7.25
C ARG A 67 11.43 12.74 6.52
N THR A 68 11.59 12.94 5.21
CA THR A 68 10.72 13.82 4.41
C THR A 68 9.49 13.10 3.88
N ARG A 69 9.57 11.78 3.70
CA ARG A 69 8.57 10.92 3.04
C ARG A 69 8.38 11.22 1.55
N ASP A 70 9.35 11.91 0.95
CA ASP A 70 9.42 12.17 -0.49
C ASP A 70 10.31 11.14 -1.19
N VAL A 71 10.20 11.05 -2.52
CA VAL A 71 11.01 10.16 -3.38
C VAL A 71 12.34 10.79 -3.77
#